data_AF-A0A4Y5YBQ5-F1
#
_entry.id   AF-A0A4Y5YBQ5-F1
#
_cell.length_a   1.000
_cell.length_b   1.000
_cell.length_c   1.000
_cell.angle_alpha   90.00
_cell.angle_beta   90.00
_cell.angle_gamma   90.00
#
_symmetry.space_group_name_H-M   'P 1'
#
loop_
_entity.id
_entity.type
_entity.pdbx_description
1 polymer ?
#
loop_
_entity_poly.entity_id
_entity_poly.type
_entity_poly.pdbx_seq_one_letter_code
_entity_poly.pdbx_strand_id
1 'polypeptide(L)'
;MTSCSIHLKVYCTILIVFIFSLSGCKSTPDPVKPSYVIPAALSHLPADAANQGLDIIDVQLSLGDRNLYLANNGNIKMVSTAQCQLDISAHRGDFRQPESSANAISSALNDNFNSVEIDVMLLKDGTWVDHHDSQTGRATVYYTGERFKLNRMSFQQFSNLKLRDKHSNNLLNQRPITAAEAFKVFGAYRDQSQRLNVEIKSDTNGQKLVELDNMLRKYIGLGGFYYSAAELDVLYKLRGINPSVYLGFIQGGHPTSVEKLAADLRKGVKNDAYYLDNQHNLELAGRYGTKRYRSRYKDYTAKSSLTQLQKKLGSNSGLHLDIRSFMQHPSVRYSAHQLGMKVYTYSLNGSDYHQTQLLKLTIDQLPDGAIVDATPYKICQRLFNGAKPKKRYQAASNVGRYITSLPQDADFDRFDEMLGYQTEGYYLPLASGLKAIHSTPVNKVPNNIPTPLLEHGFPTITDEIIDTDTGDTIILRLPSRQAD
;
A
#
# COMPACT_ATOMS: atom_id res chain seq x y z
N MET A 1 67.27 45.76 47.01
CA MET A 1 66.26 46.83 46.96
C MET A 1 65.60 46.83 45.60
N THR A 2 64.28 46.65 45.62
CA THR A 2 63.28 47.24 44.70
C THR A 2 63.55 47.28 43.20
N SER A 3 62.72 46.55 42.46
CA SER A 3 62.11 46.93 41.17
C SER A 3 62.26 45.86 40.09
N CYS A 4 61.50 44.75 40.18
CA CYS A 4 61.25 43.91 39.01
C CYS A 4 60.02 42.98 39.16
N SER A 5 58.94 43.44 39.80
CA SER A 5 57.75 42.55 39.97
C SER A 5 56.41 43.27 40.02
N ILE A 6 56.29 44.43 39.38
CA ILE A 6 55.01 45.15 39.29
C ILE A 6 54.55 45.32 37.84
N HIS A 7 55.47 45.42 36.86
CA HIS A 7 55.07 45.59 35.46
C HIS A 7 54.52 44.32 34.79
N LEU A 8 54.95 43.12 35.18
CA LEU A 8 54.47 41.88 34.53
C LEU A 8 53.02 41.53 34.89
N LYS A 9 52.55 41.91 36.09
CA LYS A 9 51.16 41.66 36.50
C LYS A 9 50.19 42.61 35.80
N VAL A 10 50.55 43.88 35.57
CA VAL A 10 49.67 44.86 34.89
C VAL A 10 49.49 44.50 33.41
N TYR A 11 50.53 44.04 32.72
CA TYR A 11 50.39 43.61 31.33
C TYR A 11 49.58 42.31 31.16
N CYS A 12 49.69 41.34 32.09
CA CYS A 12 48.84 40.15 32.07
C CYS A 12 47.36 40.46 32.36
N THR A 13 47.06 41.41 33.26
CA THR A 13 45.66 41.77 33.55
C THR A 13 45.02 42.56 32.40
N ILE A 14 45.77 43.44 31.72
CA ILE A 14 45.25 44.19 30.56
C ILE A 14 45.03 43.26 29.36
N LEU A 15 45.89 42.25 29.15
CA LEU A 15 45.72 41.28 28.07
C LEU A 15 44.51 40.35 28.31
N ILE A 16 44.26 39.94 29.56
CA ILE A 16 43.10 39.10 29.91
C ILE A 16 41.80 39.89 29.79
N VAL A 17 41.76 41.17 30.15
CA VAL A 17 40.57 42.02 29.96
C VAL A 17 40.29 42.28 28.47
N PHE A 18 41.33 42.43 27.64
CA PHE A 18 41.15 42.58 26.19
C PHE A 18 40.66 41.30 25.48
N ILE A 19 41.06 40.11 25.97
CA ILE A 19 40.59 38.82 25.43
C ILE A 19 39.13 38.55 25.83
N PHE A 20 38.67 39.01 27.00
CA PHE A 20 37.26 38.91 27.40
C PHE A 20 36.35 40.00 26.82
N SER A 21 36.88 41.09 26.27
CA SER A 21 36.08 42.13 25.59
C SER A 21 35.88 41.90 24.09
N LEU A 22 36.50 40.87 23.49
CA LEU A 22 36.31 40.51 22.07
C LEU A 22 35.32 39.35 21.85
N SER A 23 34.79 38.75 22.92
CA SER A 23 33.72 37.73 22.84
C SER A 23 32.31 38.32 22.91
N GLY A 24 32.18 39.65 22.92
CA GLY A 24 30.92 40.38 23.00
C GLY A 24 30.55 41.11 21.71
N CYS A 25 30.42 40.41 20.58
CA CYS A 25 29.76 40.96 19.39
C CYS A 25 29.00 39.87 18.61
N LYS A 26 27.68 39.97 18.72
CA LYS A 26 26.66 39.44 17.80
C LYS A 26 26.65 37.92 17.65
N SER A 27 25.94 37.26 18.57
CA SER A 27 25.02 36.21 18.13
C SER A 27 24.06 36.89 17.13
N THR A 28 24.37 36.78 15.85
CA THR A 28 23.40 37.04 14.79
C THR A 28 22.16 36.25 15.20
N PRO A 29 20.97 36.87 15.35
CA PRO A 29 19.75 36.08 15.48
C PRO A 29 19.78 35.08 14.33
N ASP A 30 19.60 33.80 14.62
CA ASP A 30 19.41 32.81 13.56
C ASP A 30 18.43 33.44 12.58
N PRO A 31 18.76 33.51 11.27
CA PRO A 31 17.88 34.14 10.31
C PRO A 31 16.51 33.53 10.52
N VAL A 32 15.56 34.36 10.97
CA VAL A 32 14.19 33.93 11.26
C VAL A 32 13.75 33.27 9.96
N LYS A 33 13.68 31.93 9.95
CA LYS A 33 13.23 31.20 8.78
C LYS A 33 11.90 31.84 8.42
N PRO A 34 11.75 32.43 7.22
CA PRO A 34 10.55 33.15 6.88
C PRO A 34 9.36 32.24 7.19
N SER A 35 8.40 32.79 7.92
CA SER A 35 7.15 32.09 8.24
C SER A 35 6.62 31.52 6.94
N TYR A 36 6.55 30.20 6.88
CA TYR A 36 6.11 29.49 5.71
C TYR A 36 4.62 29.76 5.50
N VAL A 37 4.28 30.44 4.41
CA VAL A 37 2.92 30.80 4.06
C VAL A 37 2.41 29.83 3.01
N ILE A 38 1.41 29.03 3.38
CA ILE A 38 0.65 28.23 2.40
C ILE A 38 -0.07 29.21 1.46
N PRO A 39 0.10 29.11 0.13
CA PRO A 39 -0.62 29.96 -0.80
C PRO A 39 -2.13 29.88 -0.55
N ALA A 40 -2.82 31.03 -0.50
CA ALA A 40 -4.25 31.08 -0.19
C ALA A 40 -5.11 30.20 -1.13
N ALA A 41 -4.68 30.02 -2.39
CA ALA A 41 -5.34 29.15 -3.35
C ALA A 41 -5.35 27.66 -2.92
N LEU A 42 -4.40 27.23 -2.08
CA LEU A 42 -4.20 25.84 -1.66
C LEU A 42 -4.70 25.56 -0.25
N SER A 43 -5.22 26.54 0.48
CA SER A 43 -5.59 26.40 1.90
C SER A 43 -6.74 25.43 2.17
N HIS A 44 -7.47 25.02 1.13
CA HIS A 44 -8.57 24.06 1.21
C HIS A 44 -8.12 22.61 1.02
N LEU A 45 -6.87 22.38 0.61
CA LEU A 45 -6.31 21.05 0.43
C LEU A 45 -5.90 20.43 1.76
N PRO A 46 -5.77 19.09 1.83
CA PRO A 46 -5.23 18.42 3.02
C PRO A 46 -3.86 18.95 3.44
N ALA A 47 -3.54 18.84 4.73
CA ALA A 47 -2.33 19.43 5.32
C ALA A 47 -1.03 18.87 4.73
N ASP A 48 -1.06 17.67 4.16
CA ASP A 48 0.08 17.04 3.50
C ASP A 48 0.20 17.36 2.00
N ALA A 49 -0.64 18.25 1.47
CA ALA A 49 -0.54 18.70 0.09
C ALA A 49 0.76 19.48 -0.17
N ALA A 50 1.42 19.15 -1.28
CA ALA A 50 2.57 19.88 -1.79
C ALA A 50 2.19 21.32 -2.12
N ASN A 51 2.97 22.28 -1.65
CA ASN A 51 2.72 23.70 -1.88
C ASN A 51 4.01 24.48 -2.23
N GLN A 52 5.07 23.72 -2.53
CA GLN A 52 6.34 24.20 -3.05
C GLN A 52 6.63 23.51 -4.39
N GLY A 53 7.47 24.14 -5.19
CA GLY A 53 7.85 23.66 -6.52
C GLY A 53 7.39 24.60 -7.63
N LEU A 54 7.98 24.43 -8.81
CA LEU A 54 7.60 25.16 -10.01
C LEU A 54 6.15 24.82 -10.36
N ASP A 55 5.36 25.84 -10.70
CA ASP A 55 3.96 25.70 -11.10
C ASP A 55 3.04 24.99 -10.10
N ILE A 56 3.46 24.84 -8.83
CA ILE A 56 2.74 24.01 -7.85
C ILE A 56 1.28 24.40 -7.65
N ILE A 57 0.97 25.71 -7.70
CA ILE A 57 -0.42 26.18 -7.60
C ILE A 57 -1.24 25.67 -8.79
N ASP A 58 -0.71 25.78 -10.01
CA ASP A 58 -1.39 25.36 -11.24
C ASP A 58 -1.55 23.83 -11.31
N VAL A 59 -0.52 23.08 -10.90
CA VAL A 59 -0.57 21.62 -10.75
C VAL A 59 -1.67 21.21 -9.77
N GLN A 60 -1.69 21.80 -8.58
CA GLN A 60 -2.67 21.44 -7.54
C GLN A 60 -4.10 21.79 -7.94
N LEU A 61 -4.33 22.94 -8.57
CA LEU A 61 -5.66 23.31 -9.06
C LEU A 61 -6.10 22.40 -10.23
N SER A 62 -5.17 21.97 -11.09
CA SER A 62 -5.47 21.03 -12.18
C SER A 62 -5.83 19.63 -11.66
N LEU A 63 -5.14 19.16 -10.62
CA LEU A 63 -5.49 17.92 -9.90
C LEU A 63 -6.81 18.08 -9.14
N GLY A 64 -7.02 19.23 -8.50
CA GLY A 64 -8.24 19.52 -7.72
C GLY A 64 -9.51 19.51 -8.56
N ASP A 65 -9.43 19.91 -9.83
CA ASP A 65 -10.54 19.76 -10.80
C ASP A 65 -10.99 18.30 -10.97
N ARG A 66 -10.09 17.35 -10.70
CA ARG A 66 -10.30 15.90 -10.73
C ARG A 66 -10.45 15.30 -9.32
N ASN A 67 -10.70 16.09 -8.27
CA ASN A 67 -10.73 15.58 -6.88
C ASN A 67 -9.40 14.92 -6.44
N LEU A 68 -8.28 15.35 -7.02
CA LEU A 68 -6.94 14.88 -6.70
C LEU A 68 -6.09 16.01 -6.12
N TYR A 69 -4.99 15.66 -5.47
CA TYR A 69 -3.91 16.58 -5.12
C TYR A 69 -2.58 15.84 -5.08
N LEU A 70 -1.48 16.58 -5.25
CA LEU A 70 -0.12 16.08 -5.07
C LEU A 70 0.26 16.22 -3.60
N ALA A 71 0.68 15.14 -2.96
CA ALA A 71 1.15 15.17 -1.58
C ALA A 71 2.66 15.46 -1.51
N ASN A 72 3.13 15.89 -0.33
CA ASN A 72 4.54 16.19 -0.06
C ASN A 72 5.48 15.00 -0.26
N ASN A 73 4.95 13.78 -0.26
CA ASN A 73 5.70 12.56 -0.53
C ASN A 73 5.76 12.18 -2.03
N GLY A 74 5.20 13.02 -2.92
CA GLY A 74 5.14 12.79 -4.36
C GLY A 74 3.92 12.00 -4.83
N ASN A 75 3.15 11.39 -3.94
CA ASN A 75 1.98 10.61 -4.33
C ASN A 75 0.82 11.51 -4.78
N ILE A 76 0.07 11.06 -5.78
CA ILE A 76 -1.24 11.65 -6.09
C ILE A 76 -2.31 10.98 -5.24
N LYS A 77 -3.09 11.80 -4.54
CA LYS A 77 -4.12 11.35 -3.60
C LYS A 77 -5.47 11.97 -3.91
N MET A 78 -6.53 11.34 -3.41
CA MET A 78 -7.90 11.86 -3.50
C MET A 78 -8.14 12.93 -2.41
N VAL A 79 -8.66 14.09 -2.80
CA VAL A 79 -9.09 15.14 -1.84
C VAL A 79 -10.22 14.62 -0.96
N SER A 80 -11.15 13.88 -1.55
CA SER A 80 -12.24 13.21 -0.82
C SER A 80 -12.51 11.82 -1.39
N THR A 81 -12.72 10.85 -0.50
CA THR A 81 -13.15 9.48 -0.84
C THR A 81 -14.64 9.24 -0.60
N ALA A 82 -15.44 10.29 -0.36
CA ALA A 82 -16.86 10.16 0.01
C ALA A 82 -17.73 9.42 -1.02
N GLN A 83 -17.37 9.46 -2.30
CA GLN A 83 -18.07 8.73 -3.37
C GLN A 83 -17.66 7.26 -3.48
N CYS A 84 -16.59 6.85 -2.79
CA CYS A 84 -16.07 5.50 -2.79
C CYS A 84 -16.82 4.69 -1.72
N GLN A 85 -17.97 4.11 -2.07
CA GLN A 85 -18.82 3.36 -1.14
C GLN A 85 -18.29 1.94 -0.89
N LEU A 86 -17.03 1.85 -0.46
CA LEU A 86 -16.31 0.61 -0.17
C LEU A 86 -15.23 0.90 0.86
N ASP A 87 -15.15 0.11 1.94
CA ASP A 87 -14.03 0.19 2.89
C ASP A 87 -12.77 -0.41 2.25
N ILE A 88 -11.78 0.43 1.97
CA ILE A 88 -10.52 0.04 1.35
C ILE A 88 -9.48 -0.18 2.44
N SER A 89 -9.06 -1.44 2.60
CA SER A 89 -8.10 -1.87 3.62
C SER A 89 -6.74 -2.16 3.00
N ALA A 90 -5.68 -1.55 3.54
CA ALA A 90 -4.31 -1.77 3.09
C ALA A 90 -3.79 -3.12 3.59
N HIS A 91 -3.55 -4.07 2.69
CA HIS A 91 -3.07 -5.41 3.04
C HIS A 91 -1.62 -5.35 3.55
N ARG A 92 -1.41 -5.62 4.85
CA ARG A 92 -0.13 -5.51 5.54
C ARG A 92 0.51 -4.11 5.45
N GLY A 93 -0.32 -3.07 5.45
CA GLY A 93 0.09 -1.69 5.19
C GLY A 93 0.19 -1.35 3.70
N ASP A 94 0.91 -0.27 3.38
CA ASP A 94 1.09 0.18 2.02
C ASP A 94 1.93 -0.81 1.23
N PHE A 95 1.38 -1.32 0.12
CA PHE A 95 2.02 -2.34 -0.71
C PHE A 95 3.35 -1.89 -1.33
N ARG A 96 3.59 -0.58 -1.45
CA ARG A 96 4.85 0.00 -1.94
C ARG A 96 5.97 -0.01 -0.91
N GLN A 97 5.64 -0.31 0.35
CA GLN A 97 6.59 -0.38 1.44
C GLN A 97 6.79 -1.85 1.85
N PRO A 98 7.93 -2.19 2.48
CA PRO A 98 8.14 -3.51 3.07
C PRO A 98 7.03 -3.81 4.08
N GLU A 99 6.39 -4.96 3.96
CA GLU A 99 5.42 -5.40 4.97
C GLU A 99 6.09 -5.58 6.34
N SER A 100 5.30 -5.57 7.41
CA SER A 100 5.79 -5.67 8.79
C SER A 100 6.78 -4.56 9.18
N SER A 101 6.57 -3.36 8.62
CA SER A 101 7.37 -2.16 8.87
C SER A 101 6.51 -1.00 9.33
N ALA A 102 7.12 -0.07 10.08
CA ALA A 102 6.45 1.16 10.50
C ALA A 102 6.04 2.01 9.29
N ASN A 103 6.88 2.05 8.25
CA ASN A 103 6.63 2.85 7.05
C ASN A 103 5.43 2.33 6.26
N ALA A 104 5.21 1.02 6.18
CA ALA A 104 4.02 0.48 5.53
C ALA A 104 2.73 0.95 6.23
N ILE A 105 2.71 0.97 7.56
CA ILE A 105 1.56 1.44 8.34
C ILE A 105 1.35 2.94 8.16
N SER A 106 2.38 3.75 8.38
CA SER A 106 2.25 5.21 8.28
C SER A 106 1.95 5.67 6.85
N SER A 107 2.54 5.03 5.84
CA SER A 107 2.27 5.34 4.42
C SER A 107 0.82 5.04 4.06
N ALA A 108 0.26 3.90 4.50
CA ALA A 108 -1.16 3.59 4.25
C ALA A 108 -2.11 4.56 4.95
N LEU A 109 -1.79 4.99 6.18
CA LEU A 109 -2.60 5.99 6.87
C LEU A 109 -2.56 7.33 6.15
N ASN A 110 -1.35 7.77 5.78
CA ASN A 110 -1.17 8.98 4.98
C ASN A 110 -1.92 8.87 3.66
N ASP A 111 -1.93 7.72 2.97
CA ASP A 111 -2.62 7.53 1.69
C ASP A 111 -4.15 7.37 1.80
N ASN A 112 -4.74 7.72 2.94
CA ASN A 112 -6.19 7.76 3.18
C ASN A 112 -6.90 6.40 3.03
N PHE A 113 -6.21 5.29 3.31
CA PHE A 113 -6.89 4.01 3.46
C PHE A 113 -7.89 4.08 4.62
N ASN A 114 -9.05 3.43 4.46
CA ASN A 114 -10.06 3.37 5.51
C ASN A 114 -9.61 2.49 6.68
N SER A 115 -8.83 1.46 6.36
CA SER A 115 -8.21 0.61 7.37
C SER A 115 -6.83 0.13 6.92
N VAL A 116 -6.00 -0.22 7.90
CA VAL A 116 -4.72 -0.89 7.66
C VAL A 116 -4.84 -2.28 8.26
N GLU A 117 -4.53 -3.30 7.49
CA GLU A 117 -4.44 -4.67 7.97
C GLU A 117 -2.98 -5.00 8.31
N ILE A 118 -2.79 -5.70 9.42
CA ILE A 118 -1.51 -6.28 9.83
C ILE A 118 -1.74 -7.70 10.37
N ASP A 119 -0.70 -8.51 10.27
CA ASP A 119 -0.69 -9.87 10.79
C ASP A 119 0.09 -9.94 12.09
N VAL A 120 -0.44 -10.64 13.10
CA VAL A 120 0.27 -10.83 14.37
C VAL A 120 0.56 -12.29 14.68
N MET A 121 1.80 -12.53 15.12
CA MET A 121 2.30 -13.85 15.51
C MET A 121 3.03 -13.83 16.85
N LEU A 122 3.10 -15.00 17.50
CA LEU A 122 3.86 -15.21 18.73
C LEU A 122 5.25 -15.79 18.44
N LEU A 123 6.26 -15.19 19.06
CA LEU A 123 7.60 -15.76 19.20
C LEU A 123 7.63 -16.85 20.30
N LYS A 124 8.76 -17.55 20.42
CA LYS A 124 8.96 -18.61 21.44
C LYS A 124 8.77 -18.09 22.87
N ASP A 125 9.19 -16.85 23.13
CA ASP A 125 9.08 -16.20 24.44
C ASP A 125 7.68 -15.57 24.68
N GLY A 126 6.76 -15.73 23.73
CA GLY A 126 5.41 -15.20 23.82
C GLY A 126 5.30 -13.70 23.50
N THR A 127 6.32 -13.10 22.89
CA THR A 127 6.27 -11.74 22.34
C THR A 127 5.43 -11.70 21.07
N TRP A 128 4.50 -10.74 20.98
CA TRP A 128 3.72 -10.47 19.78
C TRP A 128 4.52 -9.64 18.77
N VAL A 129 4.60 -10.13 17.53
CA VAL A 129 5.27 -9.45 16.41
C VAL A 129 4.31 -9.20 15.26
N ASP A 130 4.56 -8.14 14.49
CA ASP A 130 3.91 -7.91 13.20
C ASP A 130 4.62 -8.80 12.17
N HIS A 131 3.95 -9.88 11.75
CA HIS A 131 4.48 -10.83 10.77
C HIS A 131 3.41 -11.78 10.26
N HIS A 132 3.40 -12.04 8.95
CA HIS A 132 2.45 -12.94 8.32
C HIS A 132 2.89 -14.42 8.32
N ASP A 133 4.15 -14.69 7.96
CA ASP A 133 4.60 -16.03 7.63
C ASP A 133 5.08 -16.78 8.88
N SER A 134 4.77 -18.07 8.98
CA SER A 134 5.27 -18.89 10.11
C SER A 134 6.79 -19.09 10.15
N GLN A 135 7.52 -18.63 9.12
CA GLN A 135 8.97 -18.72 9.00
C GLN A 135 9.57 -17.53 8.23
N THR A 136 10.85 -17.25 8.48
CA THR A 136 11.63 -16.25 7.74
C THR A 136 11.93 -16.70 6.30
N GLY A 137 12.33 -15.76 5.44
CA GLY A 137 12.83 -15.99 4.08
C GLY A 137 12.27 -15.02 3.03
N ARG A 138 10.96 -14.76 3.08
CA ARG A 138 10.23 -13.90 2.14
C ARG A 138 10.33 -12.42 2.55
N ALA A 139 9.50 -11.99 3.51
CA ALA A 139 9.43 -10.60 3.97
C ALA A 139 10.58 -10.21 4.91
N THR A 140 11.05 -11.17 5.71
CA THR A 140 12.11 -10.97 6.70
C THR A 140 13.18 -12.04 6.57
N VAL A 141 14.45 -11.68 6.69
CA VAL A 141 15.57 -12.56 6.38
C VAL A 141 16.63 -12.44 7.47
N TYR A 142 17.24 -13.57 7.83
CA TYR A 142 18.42 -13.57 8.69
C TYR A 142 19.68 -13.36 7.84
N TYR A 143 20.73 -12.73 8.36
CA TYR A 143 21.90 -12.35 7.54
C TYR A 143 22.62 -13.54 6.87
N THR A 144 22.46 -14.76 7.40
CA THR A 144 23.01 -15.99 6.79
C THR A 144 22.17 -16.51 5.61
N GLY A 145 20.97 -15.96 5.39
CA GLY A 145 19.98 -16.47 4.44
C GLY A 145 19.19 -17.69 4.91
N GLU A 146 19.49 -18.22 6.10
CA GLU A 146 18.77 -19.37 6.68
C GLU A 146 17.34 -19.01 7.08
N ARG A 147 16.47 -20.02 6.98
CA ARG A 147 15.04 -19.91 7.33
C ARG A 147 14.79 -20.47 8.72
N PHE A 148 14.10 -19.68 9.54
CA PHE A 148 13.76 -20.04 10.91
C PHE A 148 12.26 -19.94 11.13
N LYS A 149 11.71 -20.86 11.91
CA LYS A 149 10.30 -20.78 12.35
C LYS A 149 10.15 -19.71 13.41
N LEU A 150 9.18 -18.82 13.25
CA LEU A 150 8.94 -17.70 14.18
C LEU A 150 8.65 -18.20 15.60
N ASN A 151 7.85 -19.26 15.73
CA ASN A 151 7.51 -19.84 17.04
C ASN A 151 8.70 -20.51 17.78
N ARG A 152 9.89 -20.54 17.18
CA ARG A 152 11.14 -21.03 17.79
C ARG A 152 12.16 -19.93 18.03
N MET A 153 11.90 -18.71 17.55
CA MET A 153 12.80 -17.57 17.70
C MET A 153 12.56 -16.83 19.01
N SER A 154 13.62 -16.29 19.60
CA SER A 154 13.54 -15.27 20.65
C SER A 154 13.34 -13.87 20.05
N PHE A 155 12.90 -12.91 20.87
CA PHE A 155 12.81 -11.52 20.46
C PHE A 155 14.15 -10.94 19.96
N GLN A 156 15.28 -11.33 20.56
CA GLN A 156 16.60 -10.89 20.11
C GLN A 156 16.91 -11.39 18.69
N GLN A 157 16.60 -12.65 18.38
CA GLN A 157 16.79 -13.20 17.04
C GLN A 157 15.88 -12.50 16.02
N PHE A 158 14.62 -12.27 16.38
CA PHE A 158 13.66 -11.54 15.53
C PHE A 158 14.14 -10.11 15.24
N SER A 159 14.62 -9.40 16.26
CA SER A 159 15.10 -8.02 16.13
C SER A 159 16.35 -7.87 15.25
N ASN A 160 17.10 -8.96 15.06
CA ASN A 160 18.28 -9.01 14.20
C ASN A 160 17.95 -9.38 12.74
N LEU A 161 16.68 -9.66 12.41
CA LEU A 161 16.25 -9.86 11.04
C LEU A 161 16.32 -8.56 10.24
N LYS A 162 16.43 -8.71 8.93
CA LYS A 162 16.33 -7.63 7.95
C LYS A 162 15.05 -7.76 7.14
N LEU A 163 14.41 -6.63 6.85
CA LEU A 163 13.30 -6.55 5.92
C LEU A 163 13.79 -6.74 4.49
N ARG A 164 12.89 -7.16 3.63
CA ARG A 164 13.12 -7.27 2.20
C ARG A 164 12.23 -6.30 1.44
N ASP A 165 12.80 -5.63 0.44
CA ASP A 165 12.06 -4.82 -0.50
C ASP A 165 11.20 -5.71 -1.42
N LYS A 166 9.90 -5.38 -1.55
CA LYS A 166 8.94 -6.19 -2.31
C LYS A 166 9.19 -6.17 -3.82
N HIS A 167 9.78 -5.10 -4.35
CA HIS A 167 9.93 -4.93 -5.80
C HIS A 167 11.28 -5.44 -6.30
N SER A 168 12.35 -5.06 -5.61
CA SER A 168 13.73 -5.39 -5.97
C SER A 168 14.25 -6.65 -5.30
N ASN A 169 13.52 -7.21 -4.32
CA ASN A 169 13.92 -8.37 -3.52
C ASN A 169 15.21 -8.10 -2.70
N ASN A 170 15.67 -6.85 -2.62
CA ASN A 170 16.89 -6.46 -1.91
C ASN A 170 16.70 -6.50 -0.39
N LEU A 171 17.76 -6.83 0.35
CA LEU A 171 17.78 -6.70 1.80
C LEU A 171 17.87 -5.23 2.17
N LEU A 172 17.00 -4.81 3.07
CA LEU A 172 16.97 -3.46 3.60
C LEU A 172 17.69 -3.42 4.95
N ASN A 173 18.36 -2.30 5.25
CA ASN A 173 18.92 -2.08 6.58
C ASN A 173 17.84 -1.64 7.60
N GLN A 174 16.74 -2.38 7.63
CA GLN A 174 15.58 -2.15 8.51
C GLN A 174 15.20 -3.49 9.14
N ARG A 175 14.78 -3.49 10.41
CA ARG A 175 14.29 -4.70 11.09
C ARG A 175 12.77 -4.78 11.05
N PRO A 176 12.16 -5.96 11.14
CA PRO A 176 10.74 -6.07 11.40
C PRO A 176 10.38 -5.53 12.79
N ILE A 177 9.12 -5.16 12.97
CA ILE A 177 8.59 -4.53 14.19
C ILE A 177 7.77 -5.48 15.05
N THR A 178 7.69 -5.18 16.34
CA THR A 178 6.74 -5.85 17.24
C THR A 178 5.31 -5.37 16.98
N ALA A 179 4.31 -6.14 17.42
CA ALA A 179 2.92 -5.68 17.36
C ALA A 179 2.71 -4.39 18.17
N ALA A 180 3.38 -4.25 19.32
CA ALA A 180 3.31 -3.04 20.14
C ALA A 180 3.89 -1.80 19.41
N GLU A 181 4.96 -1.97 18.62
CA GLU A 181 5.51 -0.91 17.78
C GLU A 181 4.54 -0.54 16.65
N ALA A 182 3.95 -1.54 15.98
CA ALA A 182 2.92 -1.33 14.98
C ALA A 182 1.74 -0.51 15.54
N PHE A 183 1.26 -0.83 16.74
CA PHE A 183 0.15 -0.12 17.38
C PHE A 183 0.50 1.32 17.75
N LYS A 184 1.74 1.59 18.18
CA LYS A 184 2.21 2.96 18.45
C LYS A 184 2.26 3.80 17.18
N VAL A 185 2.79 3.23 16.09
CA VAL A 185 2.84 3.90 14.79
C VAL A 185 1.42 4.17 14.31
N PHE A 186 0.54 3.17 14.33
CA PHE A 186 -0.85 3.36 13.93
C PHE A 186 -1.55 4.43 14.77
N GLY A 187 -1.43 4.37 16.10
CA GLY A 187 -2.03 5.35 17.02
C GLY A 187 -1.52 6.78 16.82
N ALA A 188 -0.26 6.95 16.39
CA ALA A 188 0.36 8.26 16.17
C ALA A 188 -0.06 8.93 14.85
N TYR A 189 -0.36 8.15 13.81
CA TYR A 189 -0.63 8.67 12.46
C TYR A 189 -2.11 8.62 12.05
N ARG A 190 -2.95 7.83 12.71
CA ARG A 190 -4.33 7.62 12.27
C ARG A 190 -5.19 8.87 12.44
N ASP A 191 -6.13 9.02 11.51
CA ASP A 191 -7.33 9.79 11.73
C ASP A 191 -8.39 8.99 12.51
N GLN A 192 -9.37 9.69 13.08
CA GLN A 192 -10.44 9.06 13.89
C GLN A 192 -11.29 8.05 13.10
N SER A 193 -11.41 8.25 11.78
CA SER A 193 -12.17 7.36 10.89
C SER A 193 -11.41 6.09 10.50
N GLN A 194 -10.08 6.08 10.64
CA GLN A 194 -9.22 4.99 10.21
C GLN A 194 -9.11 3.91 11.29
N ARG A 195 -9.08 2.63 10.86
CA ARG A 195 -9.05 1.48 11.79
C ARG A 195 -7.92 0.51 11.48
N LEU A 196 -7.39 -0.12 12.52
CA LEU A 196 -6.42 -1.22 12.39
C LEU A 196 -7.17 -2.56 12.38
N ASN A 197 -7.02 -3.34 11.32
CA ASN A 197 -7.37 -4.76 11.31
C ASN A 197 -6.18 -5.58 11.81
N VAL A 198 -6.35 -6.31 12.91
CA VAL A 198 -5.31 -7.18 13.47
C VAL A 198 -5.68 -8.62 13.16
N GLU A 199 -5.04 -9.21 12.15
CA GLU A 199 -5.20 -10.63 11.82
C GLU A 199 -4.35 -11.50 12.74
N ILE A 200 -4.98 -12.42 13.49
CA ILE A 200 -4.25 -13.35 14.37
C ILE A 200 -3.95 -14.64 13.62
N LYS A 201 -2.66 -14.89 13.36
CA LYS A 201 -2.16 -16.09 12.66
C LYS A 201 -1.70 -17.21 13.57
N SER A 202 -1.50 -16.93 14.87
CA SER A 202 -1.01 -17.92 15.84
C SER A 202 -2.15 -18.60 16.58
N ASP A 203 -2.02 -19.92 16.77
CA ASP A 203 -2.79 -20.60 17.82
C ASP A 203 -2.31 -20.09 19.18
N THR A 204 -3.25 -19.63 20.02
CA THR A 204 -2.93 -18.91 21.24
C THR A 204 -4.00 -19.11 22.32
N ASN A 205 -3.60 -18.90 23.57
CA ASN A 205 -4.48 -18.97 24.72
C ASN A 205 -5.11 -17.60 25.06
N GLY A 206 -6.10 -17.61 25.95
CA GLY A 206 -6.84 -16.41 26.35
C GLY A 206 -5.95 -15.34 27.01
N GLN A 207 -4.95 -15.74 27.80
CA GLN A 207 -4.06 -14.78 28.47
C GLN A 207 -3.28 -13.93 27.46
N LYS A 208 -2.72 -14.56 26.43
CA LYS A 208 -1.99 -13.84 25.38
C LYS A 208 -2.88 -12.94 24.53
N LEU A 209 -4.15 -13.31 24.36
CA LEU A 209 -5.16 -12.45 23.71
C LEU A 209 -5.52 -11.24 24.58
N VAL A 210 -5.61 -11.40 25.91
CA VAL A 210 -5.80 -10.28 26.84
C VAL A 210 -4.63 -9.31 26.80
N GLU A 211 -3.39 -9.82 26.77
CA GLU A 211 -2.19 -8.99 26.60
C GLU A 211 -2.24 -8.17 25.30
N LEU A 212 -2.61 -8.81 24.19
CA LEU A 212 -2.76 -8.16 22.88
C LEU A 212 -3.82 -7.04 22.90
N ASP A 213 -5.01 -7.33 23.41
CA ASP A 213 -6.11 -6.37 23.50
C ASP A 213 -5.80 -5.20 24.44
N ASN A 214 -5.10 -5.44 25.56
CA ASN A 214 -4.63 -4.38 26.44
C ASN A 214 -3.64 -3.43 25.74
N MET A 215 -2.72 -3.97 24.92
CA MET A 215 -1.80 -3.12 24.14
C MET A 215 -2.54 -2.26 23.12
N LEU A 216 -3.52 -2.83 22.41
CA LEU A 216 -4.34 -2.10 21.44
C LEU A 216 -5.16 -0.98 22.10
N ARG A 217 -5.85 -1.29 23.20
CA ARG A 217 -6.59 -0.27 23.97
C ARG A 217 -5.67 0.84 24.49
N LYS A 218 -4.45 0.51 24.91
CA LYS A 218 -3.47 1.48 25.40
C LYS A 218 -2.97 2.42 24.30
N TYR A 219 -2.60 1.90 23.13
CA TYR A 219 -1.92 2.69 22.10
C TYR A 219 -2.86 3.30 21.05
N ILE A 220 -4.02 2.69 20.79
CA ILE A 220 -4.95 3.12 19.74
C ILE A 220 -6.25 3.67 20.33
N GLY A 221 -6.69 3.11 21.45
CA GLY A 221 -7.98 3.43 22.07
C GLY A 221 -9.15 2.62 21.48
N LEU A 222 -10.30 2.71 22.14
CA LEU A 222 -11.51 1.99 21.74
C LEU A 222 -12.03 2.47 20.38
N GLY A 223 -12.58 1.55 19.58
CA GLY A 223 -13.17 1.84 18.27
C GLY A 223 -12.15 2.07 17.14
N GLY A 224 -10.85 2.12 17.46
CA GLY A 224 -9.78 2.32 16.48
C GLY A 224 -9.18 1.06 15.88
N PHE A 225 -9.64 -0.12 16.31
CA PHE A 225 -9.14 -1.40 15.82
C PHE A 225 -10.26 -2.45 15.79
N TYR A 226 -10.01 -3.53 15.06
CA TYR A 226 -10.79 -4.74 15.06
C TYR A 226 -9.90 -5.96 14.80
N TYR A 227 -10.46 -7.15 14.98
CA TYR A 227 -9.72 -8.40 14.76
C TYR A 227 -10.26 -9.19 13.59
N SER A 228 -9.37 -9.90 12.92
CA SER A 228 -9.73 -10.99 12.01
C SER A 228 -8.92 -12.26 12.34
N ALA A 229 -9.48 -13.42 12.02
CA ALA A 229 -8.76 -14.69 12.13
C ALA A 229 -9.45 -15.79 11.32
N ALA A 230 -8.66 -16.76 10.83
CA ALA A 230 -9.18 -17.98 10.22
C ALA A 230 -9.62 -19.03 11.26
N GLU A 231 -9.19 -18.90 12.52
CA GLU A 231 -9.53 -19.82 13.61
C GLU A 231 -10.72 -19.30 14.43
N LEU A 232 -11.88 -19.95 14.29
CA LEU A 232 -13.12 -19.51 14.94
C LEU A 232 -13.04 -19.52 16.48
N ASP A 233 -12.20 -20.38 17.06
CA ASP A 233 -11.98 -20.44 18.51
C ASP A 233 -11.25 -19.21 19.05
N VAL A 234 -10.29 -18.67 18.29
CA VAL A 234 -9.57 -17.43 18.64
C VAL A 234 -10.56 -16.26 18.70
N LEU A 235 -11.44 -16.12 17.71
CA LEU A 235 -12.46 -15.07 17.69
C LEU A 235 -13.47 -15.24 18.83
N TYR A 236 -13.85 -16.48 19.15
CA TYR A 236 -14.75 -16.75 20.27
C TYR A 236 -14.14 -16.32 21.61
N LYS A 237 -12.86 -16.66 21.86
CA LYS A 237 -12.12 -16.19 23.04
C LYS A 237 -12.06 -14.66 23.08
N LEU A 238 -11.75 -14.02 21.96
CA LEU A 238 -11.72 -12.55 21.84
C LEU A 238 -13.07 -11.91 22.15
N ARG A 239 -14.20 -12.51 21.74
CA ARG A 239 -15.52 -11.99 22.10
C ARG A 239 -15.73 -11.93 23.61
N GLY A 240 -15.18 -12.90 24.36
CA GLY A 240 -15.21 -12.89 25.82
C GLY A 240 -14.32 -11.82 26.46
N ILE A 241 -13.25 -11.41 25.77
CA ILE A 241 -12.29 -10.39 26.23
C ILE A 241 -12.78 -8.98 25.91
N ASN A 242 -13.29 -8.78 24.69
CA ASN A 242 -13.76 -7.50 24.18
C ASN A 242 -15.16 -7.69 23.54
N PRO A 243 -16.24 -7.52 24.32
CA PRO A 243 -17.59 -7.83 23.85
C PRO A 243 -18.11 -6.95 22.72
N SER A 244 -17.53 -5.76 22.51
CA SER A 244 -18.01 -4.78 21.54
C SER A 244 -17.18 -4.69 20.26
N VAL A 245 -15.95 -5.21 20.22
CA VAL A 245 -15.08 -5.10 19.04
C VAL A 245 -15.65 -5.88 17.84
N TYR A 246 -15.39 -5.40 16.62
CA TYR A 246 -15.73 -6.16 15.43
C TYR A 246 -14.81 -7.38 15.29
N LEU A 247 -15.38 -8.53 14.91
CA LEU A 247 -14.66 -9.78 14.68
C LEU A 247 -14.93 -10.30 13.26
N GLY A 248 -13.90 -10.31 12.40
CA GLY A 248 -13.97 -10.85 11.04
C GLY A 248 -13.51 -12.30 10.98
N PHE A 249 -14.41 -13.23 10.67
CA PHE A 249 -14.03 -14.62 10.40
C PHE A 249 -13.51 -14.75 8.97
N ILE A 250 -12.27 -15.21 8.83
CA ILE A 250 -11.62 -15.41 7.53
C ILE A 250 -11.91 -16.83 7.06
N GLN A 251 -12.74 -16.96 6.02
CA GLN A 251 -12.87 -18.22 5.32
C GLN A 251 -11.62 -18.45 4.48
N GLY A 252 -11.09 -19.68 4.48
CA GLY A 252 -9.95 -20.05 3.64
C GLY A 252 -10.20 -19.74 2.16
N GLY A 253 -9.14 -19.55 1.38
CA GLY A 253 -9.26 -19.16 -0.03
C GLY A 253 -10.03 -20.16 -0.87
N HIS A 254 -10.72 -19.69 -1.91
CA HIS A 254 -11.46 -20.59 -2.79
C HIS A 254 -10.53 -21.68 -3.37
N PRO A 255 -10.94 -22.96 -3.49
CA PRO A 255 -10.08 -24.04 -3.99
C PRO A 255 -9.38 -23.72 -5.32
N THR A 256 -10.08 -23.14 -6.29
CA THR A 256 -9.48 -22.70 -7.57
C THR A 256 -8.46 -21.57 -7.40
N SER A 257 -8.65 -20.64 -6.46
CA SER A 257 -7.68 -19.58 -6.21
C SER A 257 -6.38 -20.17 -5.65
N VAL A 258 -6.49 -21.15 -4.74
CA VAL A 258 -5.36 -21.95 -4.23
C VAL A 258 -4.68 -22.76 -5.34
N GLU A 259 -5.45 -23.38 -6.24
CA GLU A 259 -4.91 -24.15 -7.37
C GLU A 259 -4.12 -23.29 -8.35
N LYS A 260 -4.65 -22.11 -8.72
CA LYS A 260 -3.96 -21.17 -9.60
C LYS A 260 -2.64 -20.72 -9.01
N LEU A 261 -2.69 -20.28 -7.76
CA LEU A 261 -1.51 -19.88 -7.01
C LEU A 261 -0.47 -21.00 -6.92
N ALA A 262 -0.90 -22.24 -6.64
CA ALA A 262 0.00 -23.39 -6.65
C ALA A 262 0.59 -23.68 -8.04
N ALA A 263 -0.17 -23.45 -9.12
CA ALA A 263 0.31 -23.62 -10.49
C ALA A 263 1.30 -22.52 -10.90
N ASP A 264 1.02 -21.27 -10.57
CA ASP A 264 1.89 -20.12 -10.87
C ASP A 264 3.22 -20.28 -10.12
N LEU A 265 3.16 -20.75 -8.87
CA LEU A 265 4.34 -21.11 -8.08
C LEU A 265 5.17 -22.27 -8.65
N ARG A 266 4.57 -23.21 -9.37
CA ARG A 266 5.34 -24.28 -10.05
C ARG A 266 6.05 -23.77 -11.31
N LYS A 267 5.50 -22.73 -11.94
CA LYS A 267 6.07 -22.09 -13.14
C LYS A 267 7.19 -21.11 -12.79
N GLY A 268 7.14 -20.50 -11.60
CA GLY A 268 8.21 -19.66 -11.10
C GLY A 268 9.52 -20.44 -10.90
N VAL A 269 10.64 -19.86 -11.33
CA VAL A 269 11.97 -20.38 -10.96
C VAL A 269 12.13 -20.19 -9.46
N LYS A 270 12.70 -21.18 -8.74
CA LYS A 270 12.84 -21.16 -7.26
C LYS A 270 13.51 -19.90 -6.67
N ASN A 271 14.17 -19.10 -7.51
CA ASN A 271 14.89 -17.88 -7.15
C ASN A 271 14.25 -16.59 -7.71
N ASP A 272 13.12 -16.67 -8.41
CA ASP A 272 12.40 -15.49 -8.92
C ASP A 272 11.64 -14.80 -7.78
N ALA A 273 11.59 -13.46 -7.78
CA ALA A 273 10.85 -12.63 -6.85
C ALA A 273 9.39 -13.08 -6.73
N TYR A 274 8.74 -13.42 -7.86
CA TYR A 274 7.37 -13.94 -7.87
C TYR A 274 7.21 -15.26 -7.09
N TYR A 275 8.18 -16.17 -7.19
CA TYR A 275 8.17 -17.44 -6.46
C TYR A 275 8.34 -17.24 -4.96
N LEU A 276 9.26 -16.37 -4.56
CA LEU A 276 9.52 -16.04 -3.15
C LEU A 276 8.32 -15.33 -2.51
N ASP A 277 7.70 -14.37 -3.21
CA ASP A 277 6.54 -13.61 -2.74
C ASP A 277 5.30 -14.47 -2.50
N ASN A 278 5.17 -15.59 -3.21
CA ASN A 278 4.01 -16.46 -3.11
C ASN A 278 4.31 -17.78 -2.36
N GLN A 279 5.54 -18.01 -1.91
CA GLN A 279 6.02 -19.28 -1.37
C GLN A 279 5.31 -19.76 -0.10
N HIS A 280 4.72 -18.87 0.72
CA HIS A 280 3.98 -19.30 1.92
C HIS A 280 2.53 -19.70 1.61
N ASN A 281 1.93 -19.17 0.54
CA ASN A 281 0.68 -19.74 0.02
C ASN A 281 0.89 -21.17 -0.51
N LEU A 282 2.13 -21.49 -0.89
CA LEU A 282 2.64 -22.85 -1.15
C LEU A 282 2.69 -23.71 0.13
N GLU A 283 2.80 -23.16 1.34
CA GLU A 283 2.64 -23.94 2.58
C GLU A 283 1.16 -24.23 2.88
N LEU A 284 0.25 -23.29 2.59
CA LEU A 284 -1.19 -23.52 2.70
C LEU A 284 -1.66 -24.59 1.69
N ALA A 285 -1.19 -24.51 0.44
CA ALA A 285 -1.46 -25.49 -0.62
C ALA A 285 -0.64 -26.79 -0.47
N GLY A 286 0.59 -26.70 0.05
CA GLY A 286 1.58 -27.78 0.13
C GLY A 286 1.49 -28.64 1.38
N ARG A 287 0.95 -28.13 2.51
CA ARG A 287 0.69 -28.97 3.70
C ARG A 287 -0.40 -30.02 3.46
N TYR A 288 -1.24 -29.83 2.44
CA TYR A 288 -2.36 -30.73 2.16
C TYR A 288 -2.37 -31.31 0.74
N GLY A 289 -1.79 -30.63 -0.25
CA GLY A 289 -2.09 -30.90 -1.65
C GLY A 289 -3.49 -30.34 -1.99
N THR A 290 -3.64 -29.73 -3.15
CA THR A 290 -4.87 -29.02 -3.56
C THR A 290 -6.13 -29.92 -3.47
N LYS A 291 -5.98 -31.23 -3.73
CA LYS A 291 -7.06 -32.23 -3.58
C LYS A 291 -7.59 -32.33 -2.14
N ARG A 292 -6.70 -32.38 -1.15
CA ARG A 292 -7.08 -32.48 0.28
C ARG A 292 -7.55 -31.14 0.84
N TYR A 293 -7.03 -30.02 0.32
CA TYR A 293 -7.58 -28.71 0.62
C TYR A 293 -9.04 -28.62 0.17
N ARG A 294 -9.33 -28.96 -1.10
CA ARG A 294 -10.68 -28.96 -1.65
C ARG A 294 -11.64 -29.83 -0.83
N SER A 295 -11.23 -31.02 -0.41
CA SER A 295 -12.11 -31.92 0.37
C SER A 295 -12.40 -31.43 1.79
N ARG A 296 -11.58 -30.52 2.33
CA ARG A 296 -11.72 -29.94 3.67
C ARG A 296 -12.24 -28.51 3.67
N TYR A 297 -12.32 -27.89 2.49
CA TYR A 297 -12.83 -26.53 2.32
C TYR A 297 -14.27 -26.45 2.83
N LYS A 298 -14.53 -25.48 3.70
CA LYS A 298 -15.85 -25.21 4.25
C LYS A 298 -16.30 -23.86 3.74
N ASP A 299 -17.49 -23.85 3.15
CA ASP A 299 -18.12 -22.62 2.69
C ASP A 299 -19.13 -22.12 3.73
N TYR A 300 -18.97 -20.86 4.14
CA TYR A 300 -19.80 -20.15 5.12
C TYR A 300 -20.72 -19.11 4.47
N THR A 301 -20.83 -19.08 3.14
CA THR A 301 -21.71 -18.16 2.42
C THR A 301 -23.21 -18.44 2.60
N ALA A 302 -23.58 -19.66 3.01
CA ALA A 302 -24.97 -20.01 3.28
C ALA A 302 -25.53 -19.30 4.53
N LYS A 303 -26.81 -18.89 4.47
CA LYS A 303 -27.50 -18.21 5.60
C LYS A 303 -27.43 -19.00 6.91
N SER A 304 -27.52 -20.33 6.87
CA SER A 304 -27.38 -21.18 8.06
C SER A 304 -25.99 -21.07 8.70
N SER A 305 -24.93 -21.08 7.89
CA SER A 305 -23.55 -20.90 8.34
C SER A 305 -23.33 -19.50 8.93
N LEU A 306 -23.88 -18.45 8.28
CA LEU A 306 -23.84 -17.09 8.80
C LEU A 306 -24.55 -16.97 10.16
N THR A 307 -25.74 -17.56 10.31
CA THR A 307 -26.46 -17.58 11.60
C THR A 307 -25.65 -18.30 12.69
N GLN A 308 -24.95 -19.39 12.36
CA GLN A 308 -24.07 -20.07 13.32
C GLN A 308 -22.87 -19.21 13.72
N LEU A 309 -22.24 -18.52 12.76
CA LEU A 309 -21.16 -17.58 13.02
C LEU A 309 -21.65 -16.43 13.92
N GLN A 310 -22.77 -15.80 13.57
CA GLN A 310 -23.38 -14.71 14.34
C GLN A 310 -23.73 -15.16 15.77
N LYS A 311 -24.31 -16.35 15.94
CA LYS A 311 -24.65 -16.88 17.28
C LYS A 311 -23.40 -17.08 18.14
N LYS A 312 -22.29 -17.50 17.53
CA LYS A 312 -21.04 -17.75 18.26
C LYS A 312 -20.24 -16.47 18.50
N LEU A 313 -20.22 -15.54 17.55
CA LEU A 313 -19.37 -14.35 17.56
C LEU A 313 -20.12 -13.06 17.88
N GLY A 314 -21.44 -13.09 18.06
CA GLY A 314 -22.28 -11.91 18.29
C GLY A 314 -22.56 -11.10 17.02
N SER A 315 -23.42 -10.09 17.17
CA SER A 315 -23.90 -9.25 16.06
C SER A 315 -22.84 -8.36 15.42
N ASN A 316 -21.83 -7.89 16.18
CA ASN A 316 -20.72 -7.12 15.63
C ASN A 316 -19.61 -8.05 15.09
N SER A 317 -19.95 -8.88 14.11
CA SER A 317 -19.03 -9.82 13.47
C SER A 317 -19.23 -9.82 11.95
N GLY A 318 -18.36 -10.51 11.21
CA GLY A 318 -18.48 -10.59 9.75
C GLY A 318 -17.73 -11.75 9.13
N LEU A 319 -17.83 -11.85 7.82
CA LEU A 319 -17.20 -12.89 7.00
C LEU A 319 -16.24 -12.26 5.99
N HIS A 320 -15.00 -12.71 5.98
CA HIS A 320 -13.95 -12.27 5.05
C HIS A 320 -13.69 -13.39 4.06
N LEU A 321 -13.86 -13.11 2.76
CA LEU A 321 -13.91 -14.11 1.70
C LEU A 321 -12.82 -13.88 0.64
N ASP A 322 -12.25 -14.96 0.12
CA ASP A 322 -11.57 -14.84 -1.17
C ASP A 322 -12.59 -14.37 -2.22
N ILE A 323 -12.18 -13.43 -3.05
CA ILE A 323 -13.05 -12.78 -4.03
C ILE A 323 -13.75 -13.79 -4.94
N ARG A 324 -13.14 -14.95 -5.22
CA ARG A 324 -13.79 -15.99 -6.05
C ARG A 324 -14.98 -16.64 -5.33
N SER A 325 -14.88 -16.87 -4.02
CA SER A 325 -16.00 -17.37 -3.22
C SER A 325 -17.13 -16.33 -3.16
N PHE A 326 -16.77 -15.05 -3.01
CA PHE A 326 -17.76 -13.97 -3.07
C PHE A 326 -18.47 -13.90 -4.43
N MET A 327 -17.73 -13.99 -5.53
CA MET A 327 -18.31 -13.94 -6.89
C MET A 327 -19.24 -15.11 -7.21
N GLN A 328 -19.09 -16.26 -6.54
CA GLN A 328 -20.04 -17.37 -6.66
C GLN A 328 -21.35 -17.12 -5.91
N HIS A 329 -21.30 -16.30 -4.86
CA HIS A 329 -22.41 -16.06 -3.95
C HIS A 329 -22.55 -14.58 -3.57
N PRO A 330 -22.73 -13.63 -4.52
CA PRO A 330 -22.78 -12.20 -4.20
C PRO A 330 -23.96 -11.85 -3.27
N SER A 331 -25.03 -12.66 -3.26
CA SER A 331 -26.16 -12.54 -2.33
C SER A 331 -25.80 -12.81 -0.86
N VAL A 332 -24.60 -13.30 -0.57
CA VAL A 332 -24.08 -13.46 0.80
C VAL A 332 -24.08 -12.12 1.55
N ARG A 333 -23.80 -11.00 0.86
CA ARG A 333 -23.83 -9.67 1.48
C ARG A 333 -25.20 -9.34 2.04
N TYR A 334 -26.25 -9.53 1.24
CA TYR A 334 -27.63 -9.32 1.67
C TYR A 334 -27.98 -10.20 2.87
N SER A 335 -27.63 -11.50 2.82
CA SER A 335 -27.89 -12.44 3.92
C SER A 335 -27.12 -12.08 5.20
N ALA A 336 -25.88 -11.60 5.07
CA ALA A 336 -25.06 -11.15 6.20
C ALA A 336 -25.62 -9.86 6.82
N HIS A 337 -26.05 -8.90 6.00
CA HIS A 337 -26.65 -7.65 6.47
C HIS A 337 -27.95 -7.87 7.25
N GLN A 338 -28.77 -8.85 6.86
CA GLN A 338 -29.95 -9.26 7.65
C GLN A 338 -29.60 -9.73 9.07
N LEU A 339 -28.35 -10.12 9.31
CA LEU A 339 -27.83 -10.56 10.61
C LEU A 339 -26.98 -9.49 11.30
N GLY A 340 -26.89 -8.28 10.73
CA GLY A 340 -26.02 -7.19 11.20
C GLY A 340 -24.53 -7.43 10.92
N MET A 341 -24.19 -8.41 10.07
CA MET A 341 -22.82 -8.78 9.76
C MET A 341 -22.30 -8.03 8.53
N LYS A 342 -20.98 -7.80 8.49
CA LYS A 342 -20.28 -7.26 7.30
C LYS A 342 -19.62 -8.35 6.47
N VAL A 343 -19.43 -8.09 5.17
CA VAL A 343 -18.66 -8.94 4.26
C VAL A 343 -17.49 -8.18 3.67
N TYR A 344 -16.28 -8.69 3.90
CA TYR A 344 -15.05 -8.17 3.28
C TYR A 344 -14.52 -9.19 2.28
N THR A 345 -13.76 -8.72 1.28
CA THR A 345 -13.08 -9.59 0.32
C THR A 345 -11.58 -9.39 0.34
N TYR A 346 -10.84 -10.46 0.07
CA TYR A 346 -9.40 -10.47 -0.20
C TYR A 346 -9.14 -11.32 -1.46
N SER A 347 -7.89 -11.39 -1.93
CA SER A 347 -7.55 -12.33 -3.01
C SER A 347 -6.20 -12.99 -2.86
N LEU A 348 -6.17 -14.30 -3.14
CA LEU A 348 -4.93 -15.06 -3.27
C LEU A 348 -4.29 -14.98 -4.67
N ASN A 349 -4.92 -14.32 -5.64
CA ASN A 349 -4.43 -14.24 -7.02
C ASN A 349 -4.07 -12.80 -7.44
N GLY A 350 -3.75 -11.94 -6.46
CA GLY A 350 -3.27 -10.58 -6.68
C GLY A 350 -4.37 -9.51 -6.79
N SER A 351 -3.97 -8.26 -6.56
CA SER A 351 -4.84 -7.08 -6.52
C SER A 351 -5.55 -6.81 -7.86
N ASP A 352 -4.88 -6.98 -9.00
CA ASP A 352 -5.52 -6.78 -10.31
C ASP A 352 -6.64 -7.78 -10.59
N TYR A 353 -6.46 -9.04 -10.21
CA TYR A 353 -7.51 -10.04 -10.34
C TYR A 353 -8.72 -9.70 -9.44
N HIS A 354 -8.45 -9.27 -8.21
CA HIS A 354 -9.46 -8.83 -7.25
C HIS A 354 -10.28 -7.66 -7.81
N GLN A 355 -9.61 -6.61 -8.26
CA GLN A 355 -10.25 -5.42 -8.84
C GLN A 355 -11.07 -5.77 -10.08
N THR A 356 -10.54 -6.63 -10.95
CA THR A 356 -11.27 -7.11 -12.14
C THR A 356 -12.55 -7.86 -11.77
N GLN A 357 -12.59 -8.57 -10.64
CA GLN A 357 -13.82 -9.20 -10.18
C GLN A 357 -14.80 -8.17 -9.61
N LEU A 358 -14.33 -7.21 -8.83
CA LEU A 358 -15.18 -6.13 -8.28
C LEU A 358 -15.85 -5.32 -9.40
N LEU A 359 -15.14 -5.06 -10.50
CA LEU A 359 -15.68 -4.35 -11.68
C LEU A 359 -16.83 -5.07 -12.39
N LYS A 360 -17.03 -6.37 -12.14
CA LYS A 360 -18.15 -7.14 -12.72
C LYS A 360 -19.45 -6.99 -11.92
N LEU A 361 -19.38 -6.39 -10.74
CA LEU A 361 -20.50 -6.23 -9.83
C LEU A 361 -21.11 -4.84 -10.00
N THR A 362 -22.42 -4.73 -9.77
CA THR A 362 -23.03 -3.42 -9.56
C THR A 362 -22.64 -2.88 -8.18
N ILE A 363 -22.78 -1.57 -7.97
CA ILE A 363 -22.45 -0.92 -6.69
C ILE A 363 -23.18 -1.59 -5.51
N ASP A 364 -24.45 -1.96 -5.69
CA ASP A 364 -25.25 -2.65 -4.66
C ASP A 364 -24.80 -4.10 -4.40
N GLN A 365 -24.02 -4.68 -5.29
CA GLN A 365 -23.46 -6.04 -5.15
C GLN A 365 -22.03 -6.05 -4.62
N LEU A 366 -21.36 -4.90 -4.52
CA LEU A 366 -20.01 -4.82 -3.95
C LEU A 366 -20.01 -5.30 -2.50
N PRO A 367 -18.90 -5.89 -2.00
CA PRO A 367 -18.73 -6.17 -0.57
C PRO A 367 -18.69 -4.88 0.25
N ASP A 368 -18.75 -4.99 1.58
CA ASP A 368 -18.63 -3.83 2.45
C ASP A 368 -17.20 -3.28 2.49
N GLY A 369 -16.21 -4.15 2.26
CA GLY A 369 -14.81 -3.76 2.13
C GLY A 369 -13.96 -4.71 1.30
N ALA A 370 -12.81 -4.22 0.90
CA ALA A 370 -11.80 -4.97 0.15
C ALA A 370 -10.41 -4.76 0.76
N ILE A 371 -9.74 -5.85 1.08
CA ILE A 371 -8.35 -5.87 1.54
C ILE A 371 -7.48 -6.04 0.29
N VAL A 372 -6.68 -5.03 -0.04
CA VAL A 372 -6.03 -4.89 -1.35
C VAL A 372 -4.60 -4.37 -1.25
N ASP A 373 -3.79 -4.77 -2.23
CA ASP A 373 -2.50 -4.16 -2.55
C ASP A 373 -2.71 -3.13 -3.69
N ALA A 374 -3.41 -2.03 -3.40
CA ALA A 374 -3.66 -0.92 -4.34
C ALA A 374 -4.05 0.36 -3.60
N THR A 375 -3.82 1.53 -4.19
CA THR A 375 -4.15 2.81 -3.56
C THR A 375 -5.68 3.03 -3.50
N PRO A 376 -6.19 3.82 -2.54
CA PRO A 376 -7.60 4.21 -2.51
C PRO A 376 -8.03 4.97 -3.77
N TYR A 377 -7.12 5.76 -4.35
CA TYR A 377 -7.34 6.40 -5.65
C TYR A 377 -7.67 5.36 -6.73
N LYS A 378 -6.80 4.35 -6.93
CA LYS A 378 -6.95 3.39 -8.02
C LYS A 378 -8.24 2.59 -7.92
N ILE A 379 -8.58 2.13 -6.71
CA ILE A 379 -9.83 1.41 -6.44
C ILE A 379 -11.02 2.34 -6.71
N CYS A 380 -11.01 3.54 -6.16
CA CYS A 380 -12.14 4.45 -6.28
C CYS A 380 -12.35 4.95 -7.71
N GLN A 381 -11.26 5.19 -8.44
CA GLN A 381 -11.33 5.61 -9.82
C GLN A 381 -11.89 4.50 -10.71
N ARG A 382 -11.43 3.25 -10.54
CA ARG A 382 -11.91 2.11 -11.33
C ARG A 382 -13.39 1.78 -11.05
N LEU A 383 -13.81 1.77 -9.78
CA LEU A 383 -15.17 1.35 -9.40
C LEU A 383 -16.21 2.47 -9.46
N PHE A 384 -15.81 3.72 -9.14
CA PHE A 384 -16.75 4.82 -8.91
C PHE A 384 -16.44 6.07 -9.76
N ASN A 385 -15.43 6.04 -10.63
CA ASN A 385 -14.99 7.21 -11.41
C ASN A 385 -14.65 8.42 -10.53
N GLY A 386 -14.05 8.18 -9.36
CA GLY A 386 -13.89 9.19 -8.32
C GLY A 386 -13.02 10.40 -8.68
N ALA A 387 -12.20 10.30 -9.72
CA ALA A 387 -11.35 11.35 -10.24
C ALA A 387 -11.74 11.82 -11.64
N LYS A 388 -13.04 11.80 -11.96
CA LYS A 388 -13.55 12.30 -13.24
C LYS A 388 -13.25 13.81 -13.41
N PRO A 389 -12.68 14.25 -14.56
CA PRO A 389 -12.44 15.66 -14.84
C PRO A 389 -13.74 16.48 -14.81
N LYS A 390 -13.74 17.60 -14.09
CA LYS A 390 -14.87 18.54 -14.04
C LYS A 390 -14.76 19.63 -15.12
N LYS A 391 -13.57 19.85 -15.68
CA LYS A 391 -13.26 20.84 -16.72
C LYS A 391 -13.62 22.27 -16.31
N ARG A 392 -13.42 22.62 -15.04
CA ARG A 392 -13.69 23.96 -14.48
C ARG A 392 -12.43 24.81 -14.40
N TYR A 393 -11.27 24.18 -14.22
CA TYR A 393 -9.97 24.87 -14.17
C TYR A 393 -9.33 24.95 -15.57
N GLN A 394 -8.76 26.10 -15.89
CA GLN A 394 -7.96 26.32 -17.11
C GLN A 394 -6.50 26.51 -16.71
N ALA A 395 -5.66 25.54 -17.07
CA ALA A 395 -4.28 25.51 -16.64
C ALA A 395 -3.37 26.40 -17.48
N ALA A 396 -2.41 27.05 -16.82
CA ALA A 396 -1.46 27.97 -17.43
C ALA A 396 -0.08 27.33 -17.70
N SER A 397 0.35 26.40 -16.85
CA SER A 397 1.64 25.72 -17.00
C SER A 397 1.55 24.58 -18.01
N ASN A 398 2.71 24.09 -18.47
CA ASN A 398 2.77 22.91 -19.33
C ASN A 398 2.18 21.69 -18.59
N VAL A 399 2.62 21.45 -17.35
CA VAL A 399 2.18 20.29 -16.54
C VAL A 399 0.69 20.37 -16.22
N GLY A 400 0.17 21.55 -15.85
CA GLY A 400 -1.27 21.73 -15.62
C GLY A 400 -2.09 21.49 -16.89
N ARG A 401 -1.63 21.98 -18.05
CA ARG A 401 -2.28 21.67 -19.34
C ARG A 401 -2.28 20.18 -19.65
N TYR A 402 -1.19 19.49 -19.35
CA TYR A 402 -1.13 18.03 -19.46
C TYR A 402 -2.18 17.36 -18.56
N ILE A 403 -2.18 17.66 -17.25
CA ILE A 403 -3.14 17.11 -16.28
C ILE A 403 -4.60 17.32 -16.72
N THR A 404 -4.95 18.55 -17.12
CA THR A 404 -6.31 18.91 -17.54
C THR A 404 -6.71 18.24 -18.87
N SER A 405 -5.75 17.91 -19.73
CA SER A 405 -5.98 17.17 -20.97
C SER A 405 -6.15 15.66 -20.77
N LEU A 406 -5.66 15.10 -19.66
CA LEU A 406 -5.65 13.65 -19.42
C LEU A 406 -7.08 13.07 -19.40
N PRO A 407 -7.35 11.99 -20.16
CA PRO A 407 -8.63 11.30 -20.14
C PRO A 407 -8.98 10.71 -18.78
N GLN A 408 -10.26 10.39 -18.59
CA GLN A 408 -10.76 9.84 -17.33
C GLN A 408 -10.04 8.54 -16.93
N ASP A 409 -9.57 7.74 -17.87
CA ASP A 409 -8.88 6.48 -17.58
C ASP A 409 -7.37 6.65 -17.32
N ALA A 410 -6.81 7.86 -17.19
CA ALA A 410 -5.39 8.04 -16.82
C ALA A 410 -5.06 7.48 -15.42
N ASP A 411 -3.90 6.84 -15.27
CA ASP A 411 -3.44 6.21 -14.01
C ASP A 411 -2.52 7.15 -13.21
N PHE A 412 -3.11 7.92 -12.29
CA PHE A 412 -2.34 8.86 -11.47
C PHE A 412 -1.47 8.20 -10.38
N ASP A 413 -1.56 6.88 -10.14
CA ASP A 413 -0.55 6.19 -9.33
C ASP A 413 0.82 6.18 -10.04
N ARG A 414 0.82 6.36 -11.37
CA ARG A 414 2.01 6.40 -12.22
C ARG A 414 2.24 7.81 -12.79
N PHE A 415 1.83 8.84 -12.05
CA PHE A 415 1.90 10.23 -12.52
C PHE A 415 3.32 10.66 -12.89
N ASP A 416 4.32 10.34 -12.05
CA ASP A 416 5.72 10.68 -12.33
C ASP A 416 6.23 10.02 -13.62
N GLU A 417 5.82 8.77 -13.88
CA GLU A 417 6.13 8.08 -15.13
C GLU A 417 5.41 8.71 -16.32
N MET A 418 4.16 9.15 -16.14
CA MET A 418 3.38 9.85 -17.17
C MET A 418 3.98 11.19 -17.59
N LEU A 419 4.63 11.92 -16.67
CA LEU A 419 5.29 13.19 -17.01
C LEU A 419 6.37 13.02 -18.09
N GLY A 420 6.98 11.84 -18.19
CA GLY A 420 7.95 11.51 -19.24
C GLY A 420 7.36 11.36 -20.63
N TYR A 421 6.03 11.30 -20.77
CA TYR A 421 5.32 11.16 -22.05
C TYR A 421 4.54 12.43 -22.47
N GLN A 422 4.72 13.51 -21.70
CA GLN A 422 3.96 14.73 -21.87
C GLN A 422 4.22 15.41 -23.22
N THR A 423 5.49 15.46 -23.66
CA THR A 423 5.90 16.14 -24.89
C THR A 423 5.42 15.42 -26.14
N GLU A 424 5.26 14.10 -26.06
CA GLU A 424 4.81 13.23 -27.15
C GLU A 424 3.27 13.14 -27.19
N GLY A 425 2.58 13.68 -26.20
CA GLY A 425 1.11 13.68 -26.13
C GLY A 425 0.52 12.31 -25.77
N TYR A 426 1.25 11.50 -24.99
CA TYR A 426 0.79 10.21 -24.51
C TYR A 426 0.54 10.20 -23.00
N TYR A 427 -0.19 9.18 -22.54
CA TYR A 427 -0.46 8.93 -21.13
C TYR A 427 -0.57 7.43 -20.85
N LEU A 428 -0.40 7.09 -19.58
CA LEU A 428 -0.58 5.73 -19.08
C LEU A 428 -2.03 5.59 -18.59
N PRO A 429 -2.84 4.72 -19.21
CA PRO A 429 -4.17 4.45 -18.71
C PRO A 429 -4.12 3.55 -17.47
N LEU A 430 -5.25 3.44 -16.76
CA LEU A 430 -5.50 2.49 -15.68
C LEU A 430 -5.48 1.06 -16.23
N ALA A 431 -5.84 0.88 -17.50
CA ALA A 431 -5.50 -0.32 -18.25
C ALA A 431 -4.02 -0.27 -18.64
N SER A 432 -3.36 -1.41 -18.76
CA SER A 432 -1.96 -1.45 -19.19
C SER A 432 -1.73 -0.79 -20.57
N GLY A 433 -0.50 -0.33 -20.81
CA GLY A 433 -0.04 0.23 -22.09
C GLY A 433 0.14 1.75 -22.09
N LEU A 434 0.22 2.33 -23.29
CA LEU A 434 0.41 3.75 -23.55
C LEU A 434 -0.64 4.21 -24.57
N LYS A 435 -1.31 5.34 -24.33
CA LYS A 435 -2.36 5.89 -25.22
C LYS A 435 -2.09 7.35 -25.56
N ALA A 436 -2.48 7.77 -26.76
CA ALA A 436 -2.43 9.17 -27.15
C ALA A 436 -3.59 9.96 -26.53
N ILE A 437 -3.34 11.19 -26.07
CA ILE A 437 -4.35 12.10 -25.52
C ILE A 437 -5.32 12.57 -26.60
N HIS A 438 -4.81 12.79 -27.82
CA HIS A 438 -5.57 13.15 -29.00
C HIS A 438 -5.48 12.03 -30.03
N SER A 439 -6.41 11.08 -30.00
CA SER A 439 -6.56 10.15 -31.12
C SER A 439 -7.32 10.87 -32.24
N THR A 440 -6.63 11.27 -33.31
CA THR A 440 -7.32 11.45 -34.59
C THR A 440 -7.89 10.07 -34.97
N PRO A 441 -9.18 9.95 -35.35
CA PRO A 441 -9.71 8.69 -35.84
C PRO A 441 -8.87 8.28 -37.05
N VAL A 442 -8.01 7.27 -36.88
CA VAL A 442 -7.37 6.64 -38.03
C VAL A 442 -8.49 5.90 -38.73
N ASN A 443 -8.95 6.42 -39.87
CA ASN A 443 -9.76 5.65 -40.80
C ASN A 443 -8.98 4.34 -41.02
N LYS A 444 -9.54 3.22 -40.54
CA LYS A 444 -9.00 1.90 -40.86
C LYS A 444 -9.16 1.73 -42.36
N VAL A 445 -8.14 2.10 -43.13
CA VAL A 445 -8.03 1.68 -44.52
C VAL A 445 -7.91 0.17 -44.48
N PRO A 446 -8.84 -0.60 -45.10
CA PRO A 446 -8.70 -2.04 -45.19
C PRO A 446 -7.37 -2.32 -45.87
N ASN A 447 -6.44 -2.94 -45.15
CA ASN A 447 -5.13 -3.27 -45.70
C ASN A 447 -5.33 -4.47 -46.63
N ASN A 448 -5.63 -4.21 -47.91
CA ASN A 448 -5.83 -5.22 -48.95
C ASN A 448 -4.51 -5.73 -49.56
N ILE A 449 -3.37 -5.51 -48.89
CA ILE A 449 -2.09 -6.09 -49.31
C ILE A 449 -1.94 -7.45 -48.62
N PRO A 450 -1.89 -8.57 -49.37
CA PRO A 450 -1.68 -9.88 -48.78
C PRO A 450 -0.29 -9.89 -48.15
N THR A 451 -0.25 -9.88 -46.82
CA THR A 451 1.01 -10.10 -46.09
C THR A 451 1.26 -11.61 -46.12
N PRO A 452 2.45 -12.09 -46.55
CA PRO A 452 2.75 -13.51 -46.46
C PRO A 452 2.70 -13.93 -45.00
N LEU A 453 1.74 -14.80 -44.66
CA LEU A 453 1.55 -15.35 -43.33
C LEU A 453 2.71 -16.30 -43.01
N LEU A 454 3.51 -15.97 -42.01
CA LEU A 454 4.19 -16.98 -41.19
C LEU A 454 3.24 -17.40 -40.07
N GLU A 455 3.32 -18.67 -39.69
CA GLU A 455 2.37 -19.45 -38.86
C GLU A 455 2.03 -18.84 -37.47
N HIS A 456 2.69 -17.75 -37.07
CA HIS A 456 2.51 -17.10 -35.75
C HIS A 456 2.28 -15.58 -35.75
N GLY A 457 1.94 -14.95 -36.87
CA GLY A 457 1.20 -13.67 -36.86
C GLY A 457 1.88 -12.43 -36.26
N PHE A 458 3.21 -12.38 -36.18
CA PHE A 458 3.95 -11.14 -35.89
C PHE A 458 4.36 -10.44 -37.19
N PRO A 459 4.31 -9.10 -37.26
CA PRO A 459 4.95 -8.37 -38.36
C PRO A 459 6.47 -8.59 -38.32
N THR A 460 7.09 -8.74 -39.48
CA THR A 460 8.54 -8.79 -39.61
C THR A 460 9.10 -7.41 -39.24
N ILE A 461 9.79 -7.33 -38.10
CA ILE A 461 10.70 -6.21 -37.86
C ILE A 461 11.91 -6.50 -38.72
N THR A 462 12.07 -5.76 -39.82
CA THR A 462 13.34 -5.72 -40.52
C THR A 462 14.26 -4.88 -39.66
N ASP A 463 15.23 -5.52 -39.01
CA ASP A 463 16.22 -4.86 -38.17
C ASP A 463 16.83 -3.68 -38.94
N GLU A 464 16.61 -2.46 -38.44
CA GLU A 464 17.49 -1.34 -38.78
C GLU A 464 18.88 -1.65 -38.23
N ILE A 465 19.92 -1.24 -38.96
CA ILE A 465 21.32 -1.45 -38.56
C ILE A 465 21.52 -0.77 -37.21
N ILE A 466 21.67 -1.57 -36.16
CA ILE A 466 21.96 -1.09 -34.81
C ILE A 466 23.41 -0.59 -34.82
N ASP A 467 23.58 0.72 -34.73
CA ASP A 467 24.88 1.33 -34.48
C ASP A 467 25.26 1.02 -33.02
N THR A 468 26.23 0.12 -32.83
CA THR A 468 26.73 -0.29 -31.51
C THR A 468 27.88 0.58 -31.02
N ASP A 469 28.25 1.62 -31.75
CA ASP A 469 29.46 2.40 -31.49
C ASP A 469 29.12 3.80 -30.95
N THR A 470 28.60 3.86 -29.72
CA THR A 470 28.78 5.00 -28.79
C THR A 470 28.17 4.66 -27.42
N GLY A 471 28.89 5.00 -26.35
CA GLY A 471 28.59 4.59 -24.98
C GLY A 471 27.23 5.03 -24.42
N ASP A 472 26.68 4.17 -23.57
CA ASP A 472 25.66 4.40 -22.54
C ASP A 472 24.33 5.10 -22.89
N THR A 473 23.93 5.22 -24.16
CA THR A 473 22.57 5.69 -24.46
C THR A 473 22.00 5.05 -25.73
N ILE A 474 20.93 4.26 -25.58
CA ILE A 474 20.10 3.82 -26.70
C ILE A 474 19.20 4.99 -27.11
N ILE A 475 19.47 5.62 -28.24
CA ILE A 475 18.61 6.64 -28.84
C ILE A 475 17.71 5.97 -29.88
N LEU A 476 16.42 5.82 -29.56
CA LEU A 476 15.40 5.41 -30.52
C LEU A 476 14.91 6.65 -31.28
N ARG A 477 15.25 6.77 -32.57
CA ARG A 477 14.65 7.79 -33.46
C ARG A 477 13.32 7.26 -34.01
N LEU A 478 12.21 7.91 -33.62
CA LEU A 478 10.93 7.68 -34.28
C LEU A 478 10.91 8.40 -35.65
N PRO A 479 10.30 7.80 -36.69
CA PRO A 479 10.29 8.38 -38.03
C PRO A 479 9.52 9.71 -38.05
N SER A 480 10.17 10.75 -38.55
CA SER A 480 9.53 12.04 -38.85
C SER A 480 8.51 11.86 -39.98
N ARG A 481 7.32 12.46 -39.82
CA ARG A 481 6.36 12.60 -40.92
C ARG A 481 7.04 13.28 -42.11
N GLN A 482 7.11 12.59 -43.25
CA GLN A 482 7.22 13.27 -44.53
C GLN A 482 5.96 14.13 -44.69
N ALA A 483 6.18 15.43 -44.85
CA ALA A 483 5.16 16.32 -45.34
C ALA A 483 5.06 16.10 -46.86
N ASP A 484 3.90 15.64 -47.31
CA ASP A 484 3.35 15.93 -48.63
C ASP A 484 1.91 16.43 -48.43
#